data_AF-A0A3L7QJ66-F1
#
_entry.id   AF-A0A3L7QJ66-F1
#
_cell.length_a   1.000
_cell.length_b   1.000
_cell.length_c   1.000
_cell.angle_alpha   90.00
_cell.angle_beta   90.00
_cell.angle_gamma   90.00
#
_symmetry.space_group_name_H-M   'P 1'
#
loop_
_entity.id
_entity.type
_entity.pdbx_description
1 polymer ?
#
loop_
_entity_poly.entity_id
_entity_poly.type
_entity_poly.pdbx_seq_one_letter_code
_entity_poly.pdbx_strand_id
1 'polypeptide(L)'
;MDKSFLSDPDVVAASRKFVCIRLLSYENKEEAAFLKTFNVGRSGDAENTVFCILSPDAKQRLSRASRGTGQVYGNPKNMAEGMTKIALQYPGVASEVEKVSAVPYVADLRLALNVAGCDKQPLVIVNPTANGDALDLEKKISAIAWSSEFLGKFIYVKVRDQKELELVMGAEKESQILVVQPDSFGLKGEVLFQTGEVSTLQLKETLSQGVSKGKWPELSFWNHVQQGHQKGVFWETKLPVTDKQELSARERARAKNSSK
;
A
#
# COMPACT_ATOMS: atom_id res chain seq x y z
N MET A 1 7.81 10.58 2.12
CA MET A 1 6.84 11.27 1.24
C MET A 1 6.65 12.67 1.76
N ASP A 2 6.75 13.66 0.86
CA ASP A 2 6.31 15.03 1.16
C ASP A 2 4.80 14.98 1.46
N LYS A 3 4.43 15.47 2.65
CA LYS A 3 3.05 15.53 3.15
C LYS A 3 2.25 16.68 2.49
N SER A 4 2.77 17.33 1.45
CA SER A 4 2.15 18.52 0.88
C SER A 4 0.90 18.26 0.05
N PHE A 5 0.84 17.19 -0.76
CA PHE A 5 -0.33 16.93 -1.64
C PHE A 5 -1.35 15.98 -1.06
N LEU A 6 -0.98 14.71 -0.85
CA LEU A 6 -1.95 13.64 -0.59
C LEU A 6 -2.50 13.65 0.84
N SER A 7 -1.89 14.42 1.74
CA SER A 7 -2.39 14.67 3.10
C SER A 7 -3.02 16.04 3.28
N ASP A 8 -3.17 16.82 2.20
CA ASP A 8 -3.98 18.03 2.23
C ASP A 8 -5.45 17.68 2.54
N PRO A 9 -6.11 18.33 3.51
CA PRO A 9 -7.47 17.99 3.93
C PRO A 9 -8.50 18.00 2.80
N ASP A 10 -8.38 18.92 1.85
CA ASP A 10 -9.32 19.05 0.74
C ASP A 10 -9.11 17.94 -0.29
N VAL A 11 -7.86 17.54 -0.52
CA VAL A 11 -7.52 16.38 -1.36
C VAL A 11 -8.03 15.09 -0.69
N VAL A 12 -7.84 14.94 0.63
CA VAL A 12 -8.36 13.78 1.38
C VAL A 12 -9.89 13.74 1.28
N ALA A 13 -10.58 14.85 1.49
CA ALA A 13 -12.03 14.93 1.36
C ALA A 13 -12.50 14.58 -0.05
N ALA A 14 -11.88 15.13 -1.10
CA ALA A 14 -12.21 14.83 -2.48
C ALA A 14 -11.95 13.35 -2.83
N SER A 15 -10.88 12.75 -2.29
CA SER A 15 -10.50 11.36 -2.54
C SER A 15 -11.52 10.34 -2.07
N ARG A 16 -12.41 10.68 -1.12
CA ARG A 16 -13.48 9.79 -0.64
C ARG A 16 -14.50 9.40 -1.71
N LYS A 17 -14.50 10.11 -2.86
CA LYS A 17 -15.34 9.80 -4.02
C LYS A 17 -14.64 8.90 -5.05
N PHE A 18 -13.43 8.45 -4.74
CA PHE A 18 -12.58 7.66 -5.64
C PHE A 18 -12.14 6.38 -4.93
N VAL A 19 -11.83 5.36 -5.74
CA VAL A 19 -11.11 4.18 -5.27
C VAL A 19 -9.64 4.37 -5.65
N CYS A 20 -8.74 4.27 -4.68
CA CYS A 20 -7.31 4.27 -4.93
C CYS A 20 -6.85 2.84 -5.21
N ILE A 21 -6.16 2.63 -6.33
CA ILE A 21 -5.60 1.33 -6.71
C ILE A 21 -4.07 1.48 -6.71
N ARG A 22 -3.40 0.73 -5.82
CA ARG A 22 -1.94 0.61 -5.83
C ARG A 22 -1.55 -0.54 -6.75
N LEU A 23 -0.96 -0.22 -7.89
CA LEU A 23 -0.34 -1.22 -8.75
C LEU A 23 1.05 -1.56 -8.21
N LEU A 24 1.37 -2.84 -8.18
CA LEU A 24 2.58 -3.45 -7.67
C LEU A 24 3.52 -3.73 -8.84
N SER A 25 4.02 -2.64 -9.45
CA SER A 25 4.65 -2.58 -10.78
C SER A 25 5.67 -3.68 -11.09
N TYR A 26 6.59 -3.99 -10.17
CA TYR A 26 7.63 -5.00 -10.37
C TYR A 26 7.36 -6.33 -9.66
N GLU A 27 6.13 -6.51 -9.18
CA GLU A 27 5.72 -7.67 -8.39
C GLU A 27 4.67 -8.52 -9.13
N ASN A 28 4.00 -7.93 -10.14
CA ASN A 28 3.02 -8.61 -10.97
C ASN A 28 3.16 -8.24 -12.46
N LYS A 29 3.12 -9.24 -13.36
CA LYS A 29 3.37 -9.04 -14.80
C LYS A 29 2.22 -8.32 -15.49
N GLU A 30 0.99 -8.65 -15.11
CA GLU A 30 -0.23 -8.08 -15.68
C GLU A 30 -0.36 -6.60 -15.32
N GLU A 31 -0.08 -6.24 -14.05
CA GLU A 31 -0.04 -4.87 -13.57
C GLU A 31 1.11 -4.07 -14.22
N ALA A 32 2.29 -4.68 -14.38
CA ALA A 32 3.40 -4.08 -15.11
C ALA A 32 3.00 -3.75 -16.56
N ALA A 33 2.34 -4.68 -17.25
CA ALA A 33 1.86 -4.49 -18.62
C ALA A 33 0.78 -3.40 -18.70
N PHE A 34 -0.14 -3.37 -17.72
CA PHE A 34 -1.15 -2.31 -17.62
C PHE A 34 -0.51 -0.93 -17.42
N LEU A 35 0.50 -0.81 -16.54
CA LEU A 35 1.24 0.43 -16.32
C LEU A 35 1.93 0.96 -17.58
N LYS A 36 2.49 0.07 -18.41
CA LYS A 36 3.09 0.46 -19.71
C LYS A 36 2.09 1.16 -20.62
N THR A 37 0.79 0.91 -20.49
CA THR A 37 -0.19 1.62 -21.31
C THR A 37 -0.22 3.12 -20.99
N PHE A 38 -0.01 3.51 -19.72
CA PHE A 38 -0.20 4.89 -19.26
C PHE A 38 0.98 5.80 -19.52
N ASN A 39 2.16 5.35 -19.12
CA ASN A 39 3.38 6.12 -19.21
C ASN A 39 4.52 5.15 -19.46
N VAL A 40 5.07 5.21 -20.67
CA VAL A 40 6.33 4.55 -21.00
C VAL A 40 7.46 5.54 -20.77
N GLY A 41 8.50 5.09 -20.08
CA GLY A 41 9.71 5.87 -19.95
C GLY A 41 10.39 6.05 -21.31
N ARG A 42 11.48 6.83 -21.32
CA ARG A 42 12.30 7.01 -22.54
C ARG A 42 12.86 5.68 -23.09
N SER A 43 12.86 4.62 -22.29
CA SER A 43 13.24 3.26 -22.68
C SER A 43 12.13 2.46 -23.37
N GLY A 44 10.89 2.94 -23.39
CA GLY A 44 9.73 2.17 -23.86
C GLY A 44 9.16 1.19 -22.81
N ASP A 45 9.68 1.20 -21.59
CA ASP A 45 9.26 0.33 -20.49
C ASP A 45 8.49 1.06 -19.39
N ALA A 46 7.87 0.29 -18.49
CA ALA A 46 7.18 0.82 -17.32
C ALA A 46 8.18 1.55 -16.40
N GLU A 47 7.75 2.69 -15.86
CA GLU A 47 8.51 3.44 -14.86
C GLU A 47 7.93 3.19 -13.45
N ASN A 48 8.77 3.34 -12.43
CA ASN A 48 8.47 2.95 -11.05
C ASN A 48 7.39 3.83 -10.37
N THR A 49 6.87 4.88 -11.03
CA THR A 49 5.84 5.75 -10.44
C THR A 49 4.96 6.34 -11.54
N VAL A 50 3.66 6.09 -11.45
CA VAL A 50 2.64 6.69 -12.32
C VAL A 50 1.44 7.12 -11.48
N PHE A 51 0.98 8.35 -11.71
CA PHE A 51 -0.28 8.88 -11.24
C PHE A 51 -1.19 9.15 -12.45
N CYS A 52 -2.43 8.68 -12.38
CA CYS A 52 -3.49 8.96 -13.35
C CYS A 52 -4.86 8.70 -12.69
N ILE A 53 -5.88 9.46 -13.08
CA ILE A 53 -7.28 9.21 -12.72
C ILE A 53 -7.95 8.59 -13.94
N LEU A 54 -8.67 7.48 -13.74
CA LEU A 54 -9.38 6.76 -14.78
C LEU A 54 -10.89 6.89 -14.62
N SER A 55 -11.62 6.62 -15.70
CA SER A 55 -13.06 6.37 -15.65
C SER A 55 -13.37 5.15 -14.77
N PRO A 56 -14.60 5.04 -14.24
CA PRO A 56 -14.98 3.91 -13.38
C PRO A 56 -14.77 2.51 -14.00
N ASP A 57 -14.80 2.41 -15.33
CA ASP A 57 -14.55 1.17 -16.07
C ASP A 57 -13.06 0.95 -16.42
N ALA A 58 -12.17 1.84 -15.95
CA ALA A 58 -10.74 1.88 -16.20
C ALA A 58 -10.31 1.99 -17.68
N LYS A 59 -11.23 2.34 -18.60
CA LYS A 59 -10.94 2.40 -20.05
C LYS A 59 -10.45 3.77 -20.53
N GLN A 60 -10.80 4.84 -19.83
CA GLN A 60 -10.46 6.22 -20.23
C GLN A 60 -9.62 6.91 -19.16
N ARG A 61 -8.69 7.75 -19.60
CA ARG A 61 -7.92 8.63 -18.71
C ARG A 61 -8.68 9.95 -18.54
N LEU A 62 -8.96 10.29 -17.29
CA LEU A 62 -9.61 11.54 -16.90
C LEU A 62 -8.60 12.58 -16.42
N SER A 63 -7.34 12.18 -16.23
CA SER A 63 -6.22 13.09 -16.02
C SER A 63 -5.01 12.65 -16.84
N ARG A 64 -4.06 13.58 -17.02
CA ARG A 64 -2.76 13.27 -17.63
C ARG A 64 -2.01 12.25 -16.77
N ALA A 65 -1.46 11.21 -17.38
CA ALA A 65 -0.55 10.29 -16.71
C ALA A 65 0.81 10.96 -16.48
N SER A 66 1.36 10.86 -15.27
CA SER A 66 2.64 11.50 -14.91
C SER A 66 3.32 10.80 -13.74
N ARG A 67 4.54 11.21 -13.35
CA ARG A 67 5.26 10.59 -12.22
C ARG A 67 4.76 11.02 -10.84
N GLY A 68 3.86 12.00 -10.77
CA GLY A 68 3.26 12.44 -9.50
C GLY A 68 2.19 13.50 -9.68
N THR A 69 1.42 13.72 -8.62
CA THR A 69 0.29 14.68 -8.60
C THR A 69 0.73 16.12 -8.88
N GLY A 70 1.91 16.53 -8.41
CA GLY A 70 2.46 17.86 -8.69
C GLY A 70 2.68 18.15 -10.18
N GLN A 71 3.04 17.13 -10.98
CA GLN A 71 3.22 17.29 -12.43
C GLN A 71 1.88 17.40 -13.18
N VAL A 72 0.78 16.96 -12.57
CA VAL A 72 -0.56 17.00 -13.15
C VAL A 72 -1.33 18.25 -12.73
N TYR A 73 -1.30 18.58 -11.43
CA TYR A 73 -2.14 19.63 -10.85
C TYR A 73 -1.37 20.85 -10.35
N GLY A 74 -0.05 20.76 -10.15
CA GLY A 74 0.80 21.86 -9.69
C GLY A 74 0.67 22.20 -8.20
N ASN A 75 -0.52 22.08 -7.60
CA ASN A 75 -0.76 22.28 -6.17
C ASN A 75 -1.99 21.45 -5.66
N PRO A 76 -2.15 21.28 -4.33
CA PRO A 76 -3.22 20.46 -3.76
C PRO A 76 -4.63 21.01 -4.03
N LYS A 77 -4.81 22.34 -3.99
CA LYS A 77 -6.10 22.99 -4.29
C LYS A 77 -6.60 22.64 -5.68
N ASN A 78 -5.75 22.76 -6.70
CA ASN A 78 -6.08 22.40 -8.07
C ASN A 78 -6.42 20.92 -8.21
N MET A 79 -5.76 20.04 -7.44
CA MET A 79 -6.08 18.62 -7.42
C MET A 79 -7.47 18.37 -6.83
N ALA A 80 -7.78 18.96 -5.67
CA ALA A 80 -9.09 18.81 -5.03
C ALA A 80 -10.24 19.32 -5.93
N GLU A 81 -10.05 20.47 -6.59
CA GLU A 81 -11.00 21.01 -7.57
C GLU A 81 -11.16 20.09 -8.79
N GLY A 82 -10.05 19.58 -9.34
CA GLY A 82 -10.05 18.66 -10.47
C GLY A 82 -10.75 17.33 -10.15
N MET A 83 -10.44 16.75 -9.00
CA MET A 83 -11.11 15.55 -8.49
C MET A 83 -12.60 15.78 -8.29
N THR A 84 -13.00 16.92 -7.73
CA THR A 84 -14.41 17.27 -7.53
C THR A 84 -15.15 17.37 -8.87
N LYS A 85 -14.56 18.04 -9.87
CA LYS A 85 -15.13 18.14 -11.22
C LYS A 85 -15.30 16.77 -11.88
N ILE A 86 -14.31 15.90 -11.76
CA ILE A 86 -14.39 14.53 -12.27
C ILE A 86 -15.51 13.76 -11.57
N ALA A 87 -15.57 13.78 -10.24
CA ALA A 87 -16.58 13.05 -9.48
C ALA A 87 -18.02 13.48 -9.82
N LEU A 88 -18.24 14.75 -10.20
CA LEU A 88 -19.55 15.23 -10.65
C LEU A 88 -19.99 14.63 -12.00
N GLN A 89 -19.04 14.26 -12.87
CA GLN A 89 -19.33 13.61 -14.15
C GLN A 89 -19.62 12.11 -14.00
N TYR A 90 -19.16 11.50 -12.91
CA TYR A 90 -19.30 10.08 -12.62
C TYR A 90 -19.93 9.90 -11.23
N PRO A 91 -21.21 10.26 -11.05
CA PRO A 91 -21.88 10.07 -9.77
C PRO A 91 -21.90 8.58 -9.41
N GLY A 92 -21.43 8.26 -8.20
CA GLY A 92 -21.48 6.89 -7.70
C GLY A 92 -22.91 6.39 -7.60
N VAL A 93 -23.14 5.13 -7.98
CA VAL A 93 -24.43 4.47 -7.78
C VAL A 93 -24.40 3.82 -6.40
N ALA A 94 -25.28 4.26 -5.49
CA ALA A 94 -25.27 3.80 -4.09
C ALA A 94 -25.33 2.27 -3.94
N SER A 95 -26.09 1.58 -4.80
CA SER A 95 -26.19 0.11 -4.81
C SER A 95 -24.92 -0.62 -5.24
N GLU A 96 -23.97 0.06 -5.88
CA GLU A 96 -22.67 -0.51 -6.27
C GLU A 96 -21.60 -0.26 -5.20
N VAL A 97 -21.72 0.82 -4.40
CA VAL A 97 -20.82 1.12 -3.29
C VAL A 97 -20.91 0.05 -2.20
N GLU A 98 -22.12 -0.43 -1.91
CA GLU A 98 -22.36 -1.53 -0.97
C GLU A 98 -21.76 -2.88 -1.44
N LYS A 99 -21.48 -3.03 -2.74
CA LYS A 99 -20.88 -4.25 -3.30
C LYS A 99 -19.36 -4.28 -3.19
N VAL A 100 -18.70 -3.16 -2.84
CA VAL A 100 -17.26 -3.13 -2.55
C VAL A 100 -17.02 -3.85 -1.23
N SER A 101 -16.95 -5.17 -1.33
CA SER A 101 -16.93 -6.12 -0.22
C SER A 101 -15.61 -6.88 -0.14
N ALA A 102 -14.72 -6.70 -1.12
CA ALA A 102 -13.38 -7.26 -1.05
C ALA A 102 -12.48 -6.37 -0.20
N VAL A 103 -11.75 -6.97 0.73
CA VAL A 103 -10.66 -6.29 1.44
C VAL A 103 -9.56 -5.96 0.41
N PRO A 104 -8.97 -4.76 0.43
CA PRO A 104 -7.90 -4.38 -0.49
C PRO A 104 -6.57 -5.06 -0.11
N TYR A 105 -6.50 -6.37 -0.33
CA TYR A 105 -5.33 -7.17 0.01
C TYR A 105 -4.14 -6.90 -0.93
N VAL A 106 -2.96 -6.78 -0.34
CA VAL A 106 -1.69 -6.96 -1.04
C VAL A 106 -1.47 -8.45 -1.32
N ALA A 107 -0.72 -8.75 -2.38
CA ALA A 107 -0.59 -10.10 -2.91
C ALA A 107 -0.03 -11.15 -1.93
N ASP A 108 0.97 -10.78 -1.12
CA ASP A 108 1.64 -11.64 -0.15
C ASP A 108 2.23 -10.84 1.02
N LEU A 109 2.58 -11.53 2.12
CA LEU A 109 3.02 -10.87 3.35
C LEU A 109 4.34 -10.12 3.18
N ARG A 110 5.29 -10.67 2.41
CA ARG A 110 6.58 -10.04 2.13
C ARG A 110 6.36 -8.66 1.52
N LEU A 111 5.56 -8.58 0.46
CA LEU A 111 5.24 -7.33 -0.20
C LEU A 111 4.38 -6.41 0.67
N ALA A 112 3.45 -6.95 1.45
CA ALA A 112 2.60 -6.15 2.33
C ALA A 112 3.42 -5.43 3.42
N LEU A 113 4.43 -6.10 4.00
CA LEU A 113 5.38 -5.47 4.94
C LEU A 113 6.13 -4.30 4.27
N ASN A 114 6.56 -4.49 3.02
CA ASN A 114 7.23 -3.44 2.27
C ASN A 114 6.34 -2.24 2.00
N VAL A 115 5.14 -2.48 1.48
CA VAL A 115 4.15 -1.44 1.19
C VAL A 115 3.78 -0.67 2.46
N ALA A 116 3.47 -1.39 3.55
CA ALA A 116 3.14 -0.80 4.85
C ALA A 116 4.29 0.04 5.42
N GLY A 117 5.52 -0.43 5.31
CA GLY A 117 6.72 0.32 5.72
C GLY A 117 6.93 1.59 4.89
N CYS A 118 6.77 1.52 3.57
CA CYS A 118 6.88 2.67 2.66
C CYS A 118 5.80 3.74 2.93
N ASP A 119 4.56 3.30 3.18
CA ASP A 119 3.42 4.18 3.41
C ASP A 119 3.36 4.70 4.85
N LYS A 120 4.19 4.14 5.74
CA LYS A 120 4.21 4.43 7.17
C LYS A 120 2.84 4.14 7.81
N GLN A 121 2.28 2.98 7.51
CA GLN A 121 1.01 2.52 8.02
C GLN A 121 1.14 1.13 8.64
N PRO A 122 0.42 0.81 9.72
CA PRO A 122 0.44 -0.53 10.27
C PRO A 122 -0.11 -1.53 9.24
N LEU A 123 0.37 -2.76 9.32
CA LEU A 123 -0.09 -3.87 8.50
C LEU A 123 -1.11 -4.70 9.28
N VAL A 124 -2.26 -4.99 8.70
CA VAL A 124 -3.21 -5.97 9.20
C VAL A 124 -3.02 -7.27 8.43
N ILE A 125 -2.68 -8.32 9.16
CA ILE A 125 -2.57 -9.68 8.66
C ILE A 125 -3.86 -10.42 9.02
N VAL A 126 -4.55 -10.93 8.00
CA VAL A 126 -5.69 -11.82 8.13
C VAL A 126 -5.19 -13.24 7.93
N ASN A 127 -5.34 -14.07 8.96
CA ASN A 127 -4.92 -15.46 8.98
C ASN A 127 -6.15 -16.37 8.97
N PRO A 128 -6.66 -16.77 7.79
CA PRO A 128 -7.85 -17.60 7.67
C PRO A 128 -7.61 -19.06 8.09
N THR A 129 -6.34 -19.46 8.28
CA THR A 129 -5.97 -20.82 8.69
C THR A 129 -5.91 -21.00 10.20
N ALA A 130 -6.03 -19.91 10.96
CA ALA A 130 -6.26 -19.97 12.40
C ALA A 130 -7.67 -20.50 12.72
N ASN A 131 -7.88 -20.95 13.96
CA ASN A 131 -9.16 -21.49 14.40
C ASN A 131 -10.32 -20.50 14.13
N GLY A 132 -11.44 -20.99 13.59
CA GLY A 132 -12.69 -20.24 13.40
C GLY A 132 -13.19 -20.23 11.94
N ASP A 133 -14.26 -19.46 11.69
CA ASP A 133 -14.88 -19.36 10.35
C ASP A 133 -14.19 -18.26 9.51
N ALA A 134 -13.43 -18.68 8.50
CA ALA A 134 -12.72 -17.79 7.59
C ALA A 134 -13.65 -16.87 6.77
N LEU A 135 -14.86 -17.32 6.43
CA LEU A 135 -15.83 -16.52 5.66
C LEU A 135 -16.44 -15.43 6.54
N ASP A 136 -16.75 -15.76 7.79
CA ASP A 136 -17.21 -14.79 8.77
C ASP A 136 -16.13 -13.73 9.08
N LEU A 137 -14.88 -14.16 9.26
CA LEU A 137 -13.75 -13.25 9.44
C LEU A 137 -13.59 -12.28 8.27
N GLU A 138 -13.63 -12.79 7.03
CA GLU A 138 -13.54 -11.98 5.80
C GLU A 138 -14.66 -10.93 5.74
N LYS A 139 -15.90 -11.30 6.08
CA LYS A 139 -17.03 -10.35 6.13
C LYS A 139 -16.82 -9.26 7.16
N LYS A 140 -16.38 -9.62 8.37
CA LYS A 140 -16.12 -8.68 9.46
C LYS A 140 -15.01 -7.69 9.09
N ILE A 141 -13.88 -8.19 8.61
CA ILE A 141 -12.73 -7.33 8.27
C ILE A 141 -13.03 -6.44 7.07
N SER A 142 -13.79 -6.93 6.08
CA SER A 142 -14.24 -6.11 4.95
C SER A 142 -15.08 -4.92 5.39
N ALA A 143 -16.12 -5.16 6.21
CA ALA A 143 -16.97 -4.10 6.73
C ALA A 143 -16.17 -3.04 7.52
N ILE A 144 -15.14 -3.46 8.25
CA ILE A 144 -14.28 -2.56 9.03
C ILE A 144 -13.31 -1.79 8.12
N ALA A 145 -12.65 -2.45 7.17
CA ALA A 145 -11.70 -1.84 6.25
C ALA A 145 -12.31 -0.68 5.44
N TRP A 146 -13.60 -0.80 5.10
CA TRP A 146 -14.35 0.21 4.35
C TRP A 146 -15.11 1.23 5.23
N SER A 147 -15.08 1.05 6.55
CA SER A 147 -15.71 2.01 7.47
C SER A 147 -14.94 3.33 7.53
N SER A 148 -15.65 4.44 7.73
CA SER A 148 -15.06 5.79 7.80
C SER A 148 -13.95 5.93 8.84
N GLU A 149 -14.00 5.14 9.92
CA GLU A 149 -13.02 5.11 10.99
C GLU A 149 -11.66 4.56 10.53
N PHE A 150 -11.64 3.54 9.67
CA PHE A 150 -10.42 2.80 9.30
C PHE A 150 -10.02 2.94 7.83
N LEU A 151 -10.90 3.50 6.99
CA LEU A 151 -10.68 3.63 5.56
C LEU A 151 -9.37 4.36 5.25
N GLY A 152 -8.41 3.60 4.69
CA GLY A 152 -7.10 4.08 4.28
C GLY A 152 -6.08 4.21 5.42
N LYS A 153 -6.32 3.62 6.61
CA LYS A 153 -5.38 3.66 7.74
C LYS A 153 -4.46 2.45 7.84
N PHE A 154 -4.76 1.39 7.10
CA PHE A 154 -4.03 0.12 7.13
C PHE A 154 -3.74 -0.39 5.74
N ILE A 155 -2.66 -1.15 5.65
CA ILE A 155 -2.43 -2.10 4.58
C ILE A 155 -2.97 -3.45 5.05
N TYR A 156 -3.57 -4.22 4.15
CA TYR A 156 -4.13 -5.53 4.47
C TYR A 156 -3.42 -6.62 3.69
N VAL A 157 -3.23 -7.78 4.31
CA VAL A 157 -2.80 -9.00 3.63
C VAL A 157 -3.53 -10.20 4.19
N LYS A 158 -3.83 -11.16 3.31
CA LYS A 158 -4.34 -12.47 3.69
C LYS A 158 -3.24 -13.51 3.52
N VAL A 159 -2.83 -14.12 4.62
CA VAL A 159 -1.78 -15.15 4.62
C VAL A 159 -2.33 -16.42 3.98
N ARG A 160 -1.49 -17.07 3.18
CA ARG A 160 -1.82 -18.32 2.49
C ARG A 160 -1.07 -19.51 3.11
N ASP A 161 0.12 -19.26 3.63
CA ASP A 161 0.94 -20.25 4.33
C ASP A 161 1.39 -19.70 5.69
N GLN A 162 1.22 -20.51 6.74
CA GLN A 162 1.69 -20.22 8.10
C GLN A 162 3.19 -19.90 8.17
N LYS A 163 4.00 -20.42 7.25
CA LYS A 163 5.43 -20.09 7.16
C LYS A 163 5.68 -18.60 6.87
N GLU A 164 4.75 -17.90 6.22
CA GLU A 164 4.91 -16.47 5.96
C GLU A 164 5.05 -15.69 7.27
N LEU A 165 4.40 -16.14 8.36
CA LEU A 165 4.44 -15.47 9.67
C LEU A 165 5.84 -15.47 10.31
N GLU A 166 6.80 -16.25 9.82
CA GLU A 166 8.19 -16.22 10.28
C GLU A 166 8.88 -14.86 10.03
N LEU A 167 8.33 -14.04 9.11
CA LEU A 167 8.76 -12.65 8.89
C LEU A 167 8.32 -11.69 10.00
N VAL A 168 7.44 -12.13 10.89
CA VAL A 168 6.80 -11.31 11.91
C VAL A 168 7.20 -11.80 13.30
N MET A 169 7.98 -10.97 14.00
CA MET A 169 8.39 -11.24 15.37
C MET A 169 7.18 -11.19 16.31
N GLY A 170 7.03 -12.23 17.13
CA GLY A 170 5.94 -12.35 18.10
C GLY A 170 4.61 -12.86 17.55
N ALA A 171 4.55 -13.26 16.27
CA ALA A 171 3.34 -13.79 15.67
C ALA A 171 2.95 -15.17 16.25
N GLU A 172 1.71 -15.26 16.73
CA GLU A 172 1.08 -16.52 17.11
C GLU A 172 0.28 -17.11 15.93
N LYS A 173 0.44 -18.41 15.68
CA LYS A 173 -0.18 -19.09 14.52
C LYS A 173 -1.70 -19.22 14.65
N GLU A 174 -2.17 -19.25 15.89
CA GLU A 174 -3.56 -19.37 16.30
C GLU A 174 -4.32 -18.03 16.24
N SER A 175 -3.61 -16.91 16.06
CA SER A 175 -4.23 -15.59 15.92
C SER A 175 -4.86 -15.42 14.54
N GLN A 176 -6.15 -15.06 14.50
CA GLN A 176 -6.87 -14.76 13.27
C GLN A 176 -6.48 -13.41 12.67
N ILE A 177 -6.20 -12.43 13.53
CA ILE A 177 -5.84 -11.07 13.16
C ILE A 177 -4.59 -10.65 13.90
N LEU A 178 -3.62 -10.13 13.14
CA LEU A 178 -2.42 -9.51 13.69
C LEU A 178 -2.30 -8.09 13.14
N VAL A 179 -2.05 -7.14 14.03
CA VAL A 179 -1.67 -5.77 13.66
C VAL A 179 -0.18 -5.62 13.89
N VAL A 180 0.54 -5.30 12.83
CA VAL A 180 2.00 -5.41 12.76
C VAL A 180 2.61 -4.06 12.43
N GLN A 181 3.69 -3.73 13.12
CA GLN A 181 4.60 -2.64 12.80
C GLN A 181 5.66 -3.18 11.83
N PRO A 182 5.70 -2.74 10.57
CA PRO A 182 6.82 -3.03 9.68
C PRO A 182 8.10 -2.37 10.18
N ASP A 183 9.23 -3.01 9.93
CA ASP A 183 10.55 -2.42 10.16
C ASP A 183 10.81 -1.25 9.20
N SER A 184 11.93 -0.56 9.41
CA SER A 184 12.24 0.64 8.61
C SER A 184 12.46 0.37 7.12
N PHE A 185 12.74 -0.88 6.72
CA PHE A 185 12.98 -1.29 5.33
C PHE A 185 11.84 -2.14 4.76
N GLY A 186 10.79 -2.39 5.55
CA GLY A 186 9.65 -3.24 5.22
C GLY A 186 10.03 -4.68 4.87
N LEU A 187 11.07 -5.24 5.51
CA LEU A 187 11.49 -6.62 5.29
C LEU A 187 10.92 -7.58 6.34
N LYS A 188 10.72 -7.07 7.55
CA LYS A 188 10.18 -7.80 8.71
C LYS A 188 9.14 -6.94 9.41
N GLY A 189 8.41 -7.56 10.33
CA GLY A 189 7.48 -6.87 11.21
C GLY A 189 7.56 -7.34 12.65
N GLU A 190 6.96 -6.57 13.54
CA GLU A 190 6.74 -6.90 14.95
C GLU A 190 5.25 -6.77 15.26
N VAL A 191 4.70 -7.76 15.98
CA VAL A 191 3.30 -7.71 16.42
C VAL A 191 3.09 -6.56 17.41
N LEU A 192 2.19 -5.64 17.08
CA LEU A 192 1.70 -4.62 18.00
C LEU A 192 0.58 -5.17 18.88
N PHE A 193 -0.35 -5.89 18.24
CA PHE A 193 -1.52 -6.55 18.81
C PHE A 193 -1.88 -7.76 17.95
N GLN A 194 -2.40 -8.80 18.59
CA GLN A 194 -2.94 -9.97 17.90
C GLN A 194 -4.13 -10.50 18.68
N THR A 195 -5.01 -11.20 17.97
CA THR A 195 -6.24 -11.71 18.57
C THR A 195 -6.73 -12.94 17.80
N GLY A 196 -7.32 -13.87 18.56
CA GLY A 196 -7.90 -15.11 18.05
C GLY A 196 -9.30 -14.90 17.46
N GLU A 197 -10.23 -15.78 17.78
CA GLU A 197 -11.63 -15.64 17.35
C GLU A 197 -12.25 -14.37 17.95
N VAL A 198 -12.64 -13.44 17.07
CA VAL A 198 -13.09 -12.10 17.49
C VAL A 198 -14.50 -11.75 17.08
N SER A 199 -15.20 -11.13 18.04
CA SER A 199 -16.37 -10.30 17.75
C SER A 199 -15.96 -9.04 16.97
N THR A 200 -16.90 -8.45 16.24
CA THR A 200 -16.66 -7.20 15.48
C THR A 200 -16.17 -6.06 16.37
N LEU A 201 -16.62 -5.99 17.63
CA LEU A 201 -16.23 -4.94 18.58
C LEU A 201 -14.77 -5.07 19.00
N GLN A 202 -14.33 -6.28 19.37
CA GLN A 202 -12.93 -6.57 19.70
C GLN A 202 -12.00 -6.32 18.52
N LEU A 203 -12.46 -6.65 17.31
CA LEU A 203 -11.69 -6.38 16.09
C LEU A 203 -11.47 -4.88 15.89
N LYS A 204 -12.52 -4.05 16.02
CA LYS A 204 -12.39 -2.60 15.95
C LYS A 204 -11.44 -2.05 17.01
N GLU A 205 -11.55 -2.52 18.24
CA GLU A 205 -10.66 -2.09 19.33
C GLU A 205 -9.19 -2.44 19.03
N THR A 206 -8.93 -3.67 18.57
CA THR A 206 -7.60 -4.14 18.18
C THR A 206 -6.98 -3.25 17.10
N LEU A 207 -7.77 -2.91 16.07
CA LEU A 207 -7.32 -2.02 15.00
C LEU A 207 -7.08 -0.59 15.54
N SER A 208 -8.00 -0.02 16.30
CA SER A 208 -7.83 1.34 16.84
C SER A 208 -6.59 1.47 17.73
N GLN A 209 -6.29 0.45 18.54
CA GLN A 209 -5.06 0.38 19.32
C GLN A 209 -3.81 0.25 18.42
N GLY A 210 -3.90 -0.54 17.35
CA GLY A 210 -2.83 -0.67 16.36
C GLY A 210 -2.47 0.63 15.66
N VAL A 211 -3.47 1.45 15.29
CA VAL A 211 -3.23 2.79 14.71
C VAL A 211 -2.50 3.69 15.72
N SER A 212 -2.93 3.70 16.98
CA SER A 212 -2.38 4.61 17.99
C SER A 212 -0.98 4.22 18.45
N LYS A 213 -0.65 2.92 18.46
CA LYS A 213 0.65 2.40 18.90
C LYS A 213 1.72 2.39 17.80
N GLY A 214 1.33 2.50 16.52
CA GLY A 214 2.26 2.52 15.39
C GLY A 214 3.33 3.61 15.54
N LYS A 215 4.61 3.24 15.37
CA LYS A 215 5.76 4.14 15.53
C LYS A 215 6.46 4.31 14.20
N TRP A 216 6.54 5.55 13.73
CA TRP A 216 7.12 5.86 12.43
C TRP A 216 8.35 6.75 12.56
N PRO A 217 9.53 6.29 12.13
CA PRO A 217 10.70 7.14 12.16
C PRO A 217 10.56 8.27 11.13
N GLU A 218 11.04 9.44 11.50
CA GLU A 218 11.17 10.57 10.59
C GLU A 218 12.42 10.37 9.72
N LEU A 219 12.28 9.52 8.70
CA LEU A 219 13.32 9.30 7.71
C LEU A 219 13.07 10.17 6.47
N SER A 220 14.08 10.93 6.07
CA SER A 220 14.17 11.49 4.72
C SER A 220 14.46 10.37 3.72
N PHE A 221 14.06 10.55 2.46
CA PHE A 221 14.33 9.60 1.39
C PHE A 221 15.83 9.29 1.28
N TRP A 222 16.67 10.32 1.28
CA TRP A 222 18.12 10.18 1.15
C TRP A 222 18.75 9.40 2.31
N ASN A 223 18.34 9.70 3.56
CA ASN A 223 18.85 8.98 4.73
C ASN A 223 18.43 7.51 4.69
N HIS A 224 17.20 7.23 4.30
CA HIS A 224 16.70 5.86 4.18
C HIS A 224 17.49 5.05 3.14
N VAL A 225 17.68 5.60 1.93
CA VAL A 225 18.46 4.96 0.86
C VAL A 225 19.90 4.74 1.27
N GLN A 226 20.54 5.75 1.87
CA GLN A 226 21.93 5.66 2.32
C GLN A 226 22.11 4.57 3.39
N GLN A 227 21.21 4.50 4.38
CA GLN A 227 21.25 3.48 5.42
C GLN A 227 21.04 2.07 4.84
N GLY A 228 20.10 1.92 3.90
CA GLY A 228 19.89 0.66 3.20
C GLY A 228 21.15 0.20 2.48
N HIS A 229 21.76 1.09 1.69
CA HIS A 229 23.03 0.82 1.02
C HIS A 229 24.14 0.44 1.99
N GLN A 230 24.34 1.19 3.09
CA GLN A 230 25.38 0.87 4.08
C GLN A 230 25.19 -0.50 4.74
N LYS A 231 23.93 -0.92 4.94
CA LYS A 231 23.57 -2.21 5.53
C LYS A 231 23.48 -3.35 4.50
N GLY A 232 23.73 -3.07 3.22
CA GLY A 232 23.57 -4.05 2.14
C GLY A 232 22.13 -4.50 1.92
N VAL A 233 21.15 -3.70 2.35
CA VAL A 233 19.73 -3.99 2.24
C VAL A 233 19.22 -3.49 0.89
N PHE A 234 18.75 -4.42 0.05
CA PHE A 234 18.13 -4.14 -1.24
C PHE A 234 16.83 -4.90 -1.38
N TRP A 235 15.77 -4.23 -1.83
CA TRP A 235 14.52 -4.89 -2.16
C TRP A 235 14.67 -5.67 -3.47
N GLU A 236 14.50 -6.98 -3.39
CA GLU A 236 14.48 -7.86 -4.57
C GLU A 236 13.04 -7.98 -5.08
N THR A 237 12.83 -7.52 -6.31
CA THR A 237 11.55 -7.53 -7.00
C THR A 237 11.35 -8.85 -7.74
N LYS A 238 10.10 -9.28 -7.94
CA LYS A 238 9.82 -10.51 -8.74
C LYS A 238 10.12 -10.32 -10.23
N LEU A 239 9.99 -9.09 -10.72
CA LEU A 239 10.32 -8.70 -12.09
C LEU A 239 11.58 -7.83 -12.09
N PRO A 240 12.39 -7.87 -13.15
CA PRO A 240 13.57 -7.02 -13.25
C PRO A 240 13.16 -5.54 -13.26
N VAL A 241 13.86 -4.73 -12.47
CA VAL A 241 13.71 -3.28 -12.48
C VAL A 241 14.18 -2.76 -13.84
N THR A 242 13.35 -1.98 -14.52
CA THR A 242 13.64 -1.42 -15.86
C THR A 242 14.09 0.05 -15.82
N ASP A 243 13.99 0.71 -14.66
CA ASP A 243 14.49 2.07 -14.48
C ASP A 243 16.04 2.07 -14.39
N LYS A 244 16.68 2.61 -15.42
CA LYS A 244 18.15 2.68 -15.52
C LYS A 244 18.82 3.48 -14.39
N GLN A 245 18.15 4.51 -13.87
CA GLN A 245 18.71 5.32 -12.77
C GLN A 245 18.78 4.50 -11.48
N GLU A 246 17.73 3.71 -11.23
CA GLU A 246 17.65 2.82 -10.08
C GLU A 246 18.68 1.69 -10.18
N LEU A 247 18.81 1.05 -11.34
CA LEU A 247 19.82 0.01 -11.58
C LEU A 247 21.24 0.52 -11.30
N SER A 248 21.60 1.66 -11.90
CA SER A 248 22.94 2.25 -11.72
C SER A 248 23.20 2.67 -10.26
N ALA A 249 22.18 3.11 -9.52
CA ALA A 249 22.32 3.42 -8.10
C ALA A 249 22.60 2.16 -7.27
N ARG A 250 21.87 1.06 -7.53
CA ARG A 250 22.04 -0.23 -6.85
C ARG A 250 23.41 -0.84 -7.12
N GLU A 251 23.86 -0.84 -8.37
CA GLU A 251 25.19 -1.38 -8.76
C GLU A 251 26.34 -0.66 -8.05
N ARG A 252 26.31 0.69 -8.06
CA ARG A 252 27.32 1.50 -7.35
C ARG A 252 27.34 1.23 -5.85
N ALA A 253 26.17 1.05 -5.24
CA ALA A 253 26.07 0.74 -3.82
C ALA A 253 26.64 -0.65 -3.49
N ARG A 254 26.32 -1.66 -4.30
CA ARG A 254 26.83 -3.04 -4.13
C ARG A 254 28.36 -3.08 -4.26
N ALA A 255 28.92 -2.44 -5.29
CA ALA A 255 30.38 -2.37 -5.50
C ALA A 255 31.14 -1.72 -4.33
N LYS A 256 30.53 -0.73 -3.68
CA LYS A 256 31.10 -0.05 -2.51
C LYS A 256 31.15 -0.94 -1.27
N ASN A 257 30.18 -1.84 -1.12
CA ASN A 257 30.13 -2.76 0.03
C ASN A 257 31.03 -3.98 -0.16
N SER A 258 31.21 -4.47 -1.39
CA SER A 258 32.12 -5.59 -1.68
C SER A 258 33.60 -5.23 -1.55
N SER A 259 33.92 -3.93 -1.50
CA SER A 259 35.28 -3.41 -1.36
C SER A 259 35.69 -3.13 0.10
N LYS A 260 34.87 -3.53 1.07
CA LYS A 260 35.10 -3.39 2.51
C LYS A 260 35.23 -4.76 3.16
#